data_AF-A0A3T0N3D0-F1
#
_entry.id   AF-A0A3T0N3D0-F1
#
_cell.length_a   1.000
_cell.length_b   1.000
_cell.length_c   1.000
_cell.angle_alpha   90.00
_cell.angle_beta   90.00
_cell.angle_gamma   90.00
#
_symmetry.space_group_name_H-M   'P 1'
#
loop_
_entity.id
_entity.type
_entity.pdbx_description
1 polymer ?
#
loop_
_entity_poly.entity_id
_entity_poly.type
_entity_poly.pdbx_seq_one_letter_code
_entity_poly.pdbx_strand_id
1 'polypeptide(L)' 'MQNLDPKGTGDWELFDFDADPSELNNLADQLPDLVEELIAFYASYSEQVNLVLVPDGYNPLEQTVKNARRGASH' A
#
# COMPACT_ATOMS: atom_id res chain seq x y z
N MET A 1 4.53 9.46 -19.81
CA MET A 1 5.46 9.25 -18.67
C MET A 1 4.98 7.98 -17.99
N GLN A 2 5.75 6.90 -18.09
CA GLN A 2 5.40 5.60 -17.50
C GLN A 2 5.48 5.73 -15.97
N ASN A 3 4.59 5.05 -15.22
CA ASN A 3 4.82 4.95 -13.78
C ASN A 3 6.16 4.27 -13.57
N LEU A 4 6.98 4.88 -12.71
CA LEU A 4 8.16 4.22 -12.21
C LEU A 4 7.71 3.01 -11.40
N ASP A 5 8.50 1.94 -11.45
CA ASP A 5 8.30 0.80 -10.57
C ASP A 5 8.21 1.26 -9.11
N PRO A 6 7.35 0.63 -8.30
CA PRO A 6 7.21 0.98 -6.90
C PRO A 6 8.58 1.01 -6.22
N LYS A 7 8.82 2.07 -5.45
CA LYS A 7 10.05 2.19 -4.66
C LYS A 7 9.84 1.37 -3.38
N GLY A 8 10.35 0.15 -3.37
CA GLY A 8 10.23 -0.81 -2.26
C GLY A 8 10.35 -2.25 -2.75
N THR A 9 10.35 -3.22 -1.83
CA THR A 9 10.37 -4.65 -2.14
C THR A 9 8.96 -5.20 -2.44
N GLY A 10 7.92 -4.55 -1.89
CA GLY A 10 6.54 -5.02 -1.95
C GLY A 10 6.17 -5.96 -0.80
N ASP A 11 7.13 -6.29 0.07
CA ASP A 11 6.92 -7.12 1.25
C ASP A 11 6.52 -6.26 2.46
N TRP A 12 5.93 -6.91 3.46
CA TRP A 12 5.64 -6.27 4.75
C TRP A 12 6.93 -6.05 5.53
N GLU A 13 7.06 -4.86 6.11
CA GLU A 13 8.17 -4.49 6.99
C GLU A 13 7.61 -4.08 8.36
N LEU A 14 8.40 -4.27 9.41
CA LEU A 14 8.03 -3.96 10.78
C LEU A 14 9.07 -3.06 11.42
N PHE A 15 8.64 -1.95 12.02
CA PHE A 15 9.51 -0.98 12.68
C PHE A 15 8.97 -0.63 14.07
N ASP A 16 9.89 -0.38 15.00
CA ASP A 16 9.56 0.18 16.31
C ASP A 16 9.66 1.70 16.23
N PHE A 17 8.53 2.40 16.31
CA PHE A 17 8.48 3.85 16.17
C PHE A 17 9.16 4.59 17.34
N ASP A 18 9.12 4.04 18.56
CA ASP A 18 9.71 4.69 19.74
C ASP A 18 11.23 4.57 19.72
N ALA A 19 11.76 3.43 19.25
CA ALA A 19 13.20 3.17 19.18
C ALA A 19 13.84 3.61 17.84
N ASP A 20 13.09 3.56 16.75
CA ASP A 20 13.54 3.89 15.40
C ASP A 20 12.51 4.74 14.62
N PRO A 21 12.40 6.05 14.94
CA PRO A 21 11.51 6.97 14.23
C PRO A 21 11.83 7.13 12.73
N SER A 22 13.00 6.66 12.31
CA SER A 22 13.48 6.75 10.93
C SER A 22 13.21 5.50 10.09
N GLU A 23 12.61 4.46 10.68
CA GLU A 23 12.25 3.21 10.00
C GLU A 23 13.43 2.59 9.22
N LEU A 24 14.62 2.57 9.83
CA LEU A 24 15.85 2.07 9.22
C LEU A 24 16.09 0.59 9.52
N ASN A 25 15.53 0.08 10.61
CA ASN A 25 15.80 -1.26 11.12
C ASN A 25 14.55 -2.12 11.01
N ASN A 26 14.44 -2.87 9.92
CA ASN A 26 13.33 -3.80 9.71
C ASN A 26 13.43 -5.00 10.69
N LEU A 27 12.37 -5.20 11.47
CA LEU A 27 12.22 -6.24 12.49
C LEU A 27 11.35 -7.42 12.03
N ALA A 28 10.88 -7.42 10.78
CA ALA A 28 9.92 -8.41 10.30
C ALA A 28 10.42 -9.87 10.47
N ASP A 29 11.68 -10.13 10.13
CA ASP A 29 12.30 -11.45 10.30
C ASP A 29 12.57 -11.81 11.78
N GLN A 30 12.64 -10.80 12.66
CA GLN A 30 12.92 -10.99 14.09
C GLN A 30 11.65 -11.25 14.89
N LEU A 31 10.51 -10.70 14.44
CA LEU A 31 9.22 -10.77 15.11
C LEU A 31 8.10 -11.23 14.15
N PRO A 32 8.20 -12.42 13.52
CA PRO A 32 7.26 -12.86 12.49
C PRO A 32 5.82 -12.99 13.01
N ASP A 33 5.63 -13.46 14.25
CA ASP A 33 4.31 -13.61 14.86
C ASP A 33 3.58 -12.25 14.99
N LEU A 34 4.34 -11.18 15.30
CA LEU A 34 3.79 -9.82 15.40
C LEU A 34 3.46 -9.26 14.02
N VAL A 35 4.25 -9.59 13.00
CA VAL A 35 3.92 -9.25 11.60
C VAL A 35 2.59 -9.86 11.21
N GLU A 36 2.38 -11.16 11.49
CA GLU A 36 1.10 -11.83 11.18
C GLU A 36 -0.09 -11.19 11.90
N GLU A 37 0.07 -10.84 13.19
CA GLU A 37 -0.95 -10.15 13.97
C GLU A 37 -1.33 -8.80 13.34
N LEU A 38 -0.34 -7.99 12.96
CA LEU A 38 -0.56 -6.67 12.38
C LEU A 38 -1.15 -6.75 10.96
N ILE A 39 -0.77 -7.75 10.17
CA ILE A 39 -1.39 -8.01 8.86
C ILE A 39 -2.87 -8.36 9.04
N ALA A 40 -3.22 -9.19 10.03
CA ALA A 40 -4.62 -9.51 10.32
C ALA A 40 -5.43 -8.28 10.77
N PHE A 41 -4.80 -7.39 11.55
CA PHE A 41 -5.40 -6.11 11.92
C PHE A 41 -5.64 -5.20 10.70
N TYR A 42 -4.66 -5.10 9.81
CA TYR A 42 -4.77 -4.35 8.57
C TYR A 42 -5.89 -4.88 7.66
N ALA A 43 -6.02 -6.20 7.54
CA ALA A 43 -7.10 -6.84 6.78
C ALA A 43 -8.48 -6.45 7.34
N SER A 44 -8.64 -6.53 8.66
CA SER A 44 -9.88 -6.16 9.35
C SER A 44 -10.22 -4.67 9.15
N TYR A 45 -9.23 -3.79 9.26
CA TYR A 45 -9.40 -2.36 8.99
C TYR A 45 -9.82 -2.09 7.54
N SER A 46 -9.15 -2.75 6.58
CA SER A 46 -9.41 -2.58 5.15
C SER A 46 -10.86 -2.93 4.78
N GLU A 47 -11.40 -3.99 5.38
CA GLU A 47 -12.81 -4.36 5.23
C GLU A 47 -13.74 -3.30 5.83
N GLN A 48 -13.45 -2.83 7.05
CA GLN A 48 -14.28 -1.82 7.75
C GLN A 48 -14.43 -0.53 6.97
N VAL A 49 -13.36 -0.06 6.31
CA VAL A 49 -13.35 1.21 5.56
C VAL A 49 -13.66 1.03 4.08
N ASN A 50 -13.94 -0.19 3.62
CA ASN A 50 -14.10 -0.53 2.20
C ASN A 50 -12.91 -0.06 1.36
N LEU A 51 -11.69 -0.35 1.83
CA LEU A 51 -10.46 0.06 1.16
C LEU A 51 -10.39 -0.57 -0.23
N VAL A 52 -10.26 0.27 -1.26
CA VAL A 52 -10.11 -0.19 -2.64
C VAL A 52 -8.62 -0.19 -2.97
N LEU A 53 -8.05 -1.37 -3.13
CA LEU A 53 -6.65 -1.53 -3.53
C LEU A 53 -6.45 -0.99 -4.96
N VAL A 54 -5.27 -0.42 -5.18
CA VAL A 54 -4.82 -0.06 -6.52
C VAL A 54 -4.55 -1.36 -7.28
N PRO A 55 -5.18 -1.60 -8.45
CA PRO A 55 -4.96 -2.83 -9.21
C PRO A 55 -3.51 -2.97 -9.68
N ASP A 56 -3.07 -4.21 -9.85
CA ASP A 56 -1.80 -4.48 -10.52
C ASP A 56 -1.77 -3.86 -11.92
N GLY A 57 -0.65 -3.26 -12.28
CA GLY A 57 -0.48 -2.57 -13.57
C GLY A 57 -1.30 -1.27 -13.69
N TYR A 58 -1.82 -0.73 -12.59
CA TYR A 58 -2.55 0.53 -12.61
C TYR A 58 -1.72 1.67 -13.20
N ASN A 59 -2.27 2.32 -14.22
CA ASN A 59 -1.69 3.51 -14.85
C ASN A 59 -2.56 4.75 -14.56
N PRO A 60 -2.12 5.68 -13.69
CA PRO A 60 -2.80 6.94 -13.40
C PRO A 60 -3.10 7.77 -14.65
N LEU A 61 -2.28 7.70 -15.69
CA LEU A 61 -2.53 8.42 -16.94
C LEU A 61 -3.73 7.83 -17.69
N GLU A 62 -3.82 6.50 -17.76
CA GLU A 62 -5.00 5.84 -18.35
C GLU A 62 -6.26 6.15 -17.54
N GLN A 63 -6.16 6.16 -16.20
CA GLN A 63 -7.27 6.51 -15.35
C GLN A 63 -7.71 7.97 -15.53
N THR A 64 -6.77 8.89 -15.71
CA THR A 64 -7.04 10.31 -16.01
C THR A 64 -7.83 10.45 -17.31
N VAL A 65 -7.43 9.72 -18.37
CA VAL A 65 -8.15 9.72 -19.65
C VAL A 65 -9.57 9.14 -19.50
N LYS A 66 -9.74 8.03 -18.75
CA LYS A 66 -11.06 7.45 -18.46
C LYS A 66 -11.97 8.44 -17.72
N ASN A 67 -11.43 9.14 -16.71
CA ASN A 67 -12.18 10.13 -15.94
C ASN A 67 -12.60 11.33 -16.80
N ALA A 68 -11.71 11.86 -17.66
CA ALA A 68 -12.02 12.96 -18.56
C ALA A 68 -13.15 12.62 -19.55
N ARG A 69 -13.18 11.38 -20.08
CA ARG A 69 -14.26 10.90 -20.96
C ARG A 69 -15.60 10.78 -20.24
N ARG A 70 -15.61 10.35 -18.97
CA ARG A 70 -16.84 10.29 -18.14
C ARG A 70 -17.40 11.68 -17.87
N GLY A 71 -16.54 12.66 -17.57
CA GLY A 71 -16.96 14.05 -17.33
C GLY A 71 -17.49 14.77 -18.57
N ALA A 72 -17.04 14.41 -19.76
CA ALA A 72 -17.48 15.00 -21.03
C ALA A 72 -18.81 14.44 -21.58
N SER A 73 -19.38 13.42 -20.94
CA SER A 73 -20.70 12.86 -21.30
C SER A 73 -21.86 13.41 -20.46
N HIS A 74 -21.62 14.49 -19.71
CA HIS A 74 -22.63 15.25 -18.97
C HIS A 74 -22.98 16.56 -19.69
#